data_AF-A0A2J4PGT8-F1
#
_entry.id   AF-A0A2J4PGT8-F1
#
_cell.length_a   1.000
_cell.length_b   1.000
_cell.length_c   1.000
_cell.angle_alpha   90.00
_cell.angle_beta   90.00
_cell.angle_gamma   90.00
#
_symmetry.space_group_name_H-M   'P 1'
#
loop_
_entity.id
_entity.type
_entity.pdbx_description
1 polymer ?
#
loop_
_entity_poly.entity_id
_entity_poly.type
_entity_poly.pdbx_seq_one_letter_code
_entity_poly.pdbx_strand_id
1 'polypeptide(L)'
;MNRLPALSEQQWSDEQRQLAEEIINGPRGALLPPFEPLLRSPELMAHAQRMGEYLRYRSALGQRLSELAILLTARHWSQPVEWAIHAPIAREKGIPAQAVQAINERRQP
;
A
#
# COMPACT_ATOMS: atom_id res chain seq x y z
N MET A 1 -9.12 -3.28 17.99
CA MET A 1 -8.28 -4.34 18.57
C MET A 1 -7.49 -4.99 17.44
N ASN A 2 -6.16 -5.01 17.51
CA ASN A 2 -5.32 -5.62 16.47
C ASN A 2 -5.33 -7.15 16.66
N ARG A 3 -5.77 -7.90 15.64
CA ARG A 3 -5.84 -9.38 15.68
C ARG A 3 -4.48 -10.06 15.53
N LEU A 4 -3.51 -9.39 14.90
CA LEU A 4 -2.16 -9.87 14.69
C LEU A 4 -1.18 -8.78 15.11
N PRO A 5 -0.75 -8.75 16.39
CA PRO A 5 0.22 -7.77 16.84
C PRO A 5 1.54 -7.91 16.08
N ALA A 6 2.31 -6.82 15.99
CA ALA A 6 3.63 -6.85 15.36
C ALA A 6 4.53 -7.90 16.05
N LEU A 7 5.32 -8.62 15.25
CA LEU A 7 6.38 -9.49 15.76
C LEU A 7 7.57 -8.61 16.14
N SER A 8 8.16 -8.85 17.31
CA SER A 8 9.41 -8.16 17.68
C SER A 8 10.51 -8.52 16.70
N GLU A 9 11.31 -7.54 16.27
CA GLU A 9 12.44 -7.77 15.35
C GLU A 9 13.44 -8.79 15.88
N GLN A 10 13.55 -8.92 17.20
CA GLN A 10 14.43 -9.91 17.84
C GLN A 10 13.94 -11.36 17.66
N GLN A 11 12.66 -11.53 17.29
CA GLN A 11 12.03 -12.84 17.10
C GLN A 11 11.96 -13.24 15.63
N TRP A 12 12.39 -12.37 14.71
CA TRP A 12 12.39 -12.68 13.28
C TRP A 12 13.39 -13.78 12.98
N SER A 13 12.96 -14.75 12.17
CA SER A 13 13.90 -15.63 11.47
C SER A 13 14.75 -14.83 10.48
N ASP A 14 15.86 -15.42 10.03
CA ASP A 14 16.72 -14.79 9.02
C ASP A 14 15.94 -14.46 7.73
N GLU A 15 15.04 -15.36 7.30
CA GLU A 15 14.18 -15.14 6.13
C GLU A 15 13.22 -13.95 6.33
N GLN A 16 12.58 -13.85 7.49
CA GLN A 16 11.69 -12.73 7.83
C GLN A 16 12.45 -11.41 7.86
N ARG A 17 13.66 -11.41 8.44
CA ARG A 17 14.53 -10.24 8.51
C ARG A 17 14.93 -9.78 7.12
N GLN A 18 15.41 -10.70 6.27
CA GLN A 18 15.81 -10.37 4.91
C GLN A 18 14.64 -9.77 4.12
N LEU A 19 13.45 -10.39 4.17
CA LEU A 19 12.28 -9.85 3.48
C LEU A 19 11.86 -8.48 4.02
N ALA A 20 11.89 -8.27 5.34
CA ALA A 20 11.59 -6.97 5.94
C ALA A 20 12.57 -5.89 5.46
N GLU A 21 13.87 -6.19 5.45
CA GLU A 21 14.92 -5.30 4.98
C GLU A 21 14.77 -4.97 3.49
N GLU A 22 14.36 -5.92 2.64
CA GLU A 22 14.04 -5.66 1.23
C GLU A 22 12.90 -4.64 1.07
N ILE A 23 11.86 -4.72 1.91
CA ILE A 23 10.75 -3.74 1.89
C ILE A 23 11.22 -2.36 2.34
N ILE A 24 11.94 -2.31 3.47
CA ILE A 24 12.41 -1.08 4.11
C ILE A 24 13.39 -0.34 3.20
N ASN A 25 14.35 -1.06 2.62
CA ASN A 25 15.36 -0.48 1.73
C ASN A 25 14.84 -0.27 0.28
N GLY A 26 13.67 -0.81 -0.04
CA GLY A 26 13.01 -0.66 -1.33
C GLY A 26 12.19 0.64 -1.46
N PRO A 27 11.42 0.79 -2.56
CA PRO A 27 10.68 2.03 -2.86
C PRO A 27 9.53 2.34 -1.89
N ARG A 28 9.25 1.46 -0.91
CA ARG A 28 8.27 1.69 0.15
C ARG A 28 8.87 2.40 1.36
N GLY A 29 10.17 2.27 1.61
CA GLY A 29 10.89 2.96 2.69
C GLY A 29 10.60 2.46 4.11
N ALA A 30 9.57 1.63 4.31
CA ALA A 30 9.18 1.13 5.62
C ALA A 30 8.37 -0.16 5.51
N LEU A 31 8.47 -0.98 6.56
CA LEU A 31 7.58 -2.13 6.76
C LEU A 31 6.29 -1.64 7.42
N LEU A 32 5.24 -1.49 6.62
CA LEU A 32 3.91 -1.06 7.07
C LEU A 32 2.87 -2.15 6.75
N PRO A 33 1.67 -2.11 7.34
CA PRO A 33 0.56 -2.95 6.89
C PRO A 33 0.33 -2.80 5.37
N PRO A 34 0.04 -3.90 4.65
CA PRO A 34 -0.25 -5.24 5.16
C PRO A 34 0.99 -6.14 5.32
N PHE A 35 2.22 -5.64 5.18
CA PHE A 35 3.42 -6.49 5.19
C PHE A 35 3.82 -6.96 6.59
N GLU A 36 3.59 -6.17 7.63
CA GLU A 36 3.81 -6.57 9.03
C GLU A 36 3.14 -7.91 9.40
N PRO A 37 1.83 -8.12 9.18
CA PRO A 37 1.22 -9.41 9.45
C PRO A 37 1.69 -10.52 8.49
N LEU A 38 2.08 -10.17 7.26
CA LEU A 38 2.57 -11.13 6.27
C LEU A 38 3.95 -11.70 6.61
N LEU A 39 4.71 -11.13 7.55
CA LEU A 39 5.92 -11.77 8.09
C LEU A 39 5.66 -13.19 8.60
N ARG A 40 4.43 -13.49 9.04
CA ARG A 40 4.03 -14.85 9.46
C ARG A 40 3.94 -15.86 8.32
N SER A 41 4.00 -15.40 7.07
CA SER A 41 4.05 -16.23 5.85
C SER A 41 5.07 -15.63 4.88
N PRO A 42 6.38 -15.88 5.08
CA PRO A 42 7.47 -15.28 4.30
C PRO A 42 7.30 -15.44 2.78
N GLU A 43 6.95 -16.64 2.31
CA GLU A 43 6.71 -16.91 0.89
C GLU A 43 5.60 -16.00 0.32
N LEU A 44 4.46 -15.89 1.02
CA LEU A 44 3.36 -15.02 0.60
C LEU A 44 3.77 -13.54 0.62
N MET A 45 4.50 -13.11 1.65
CA MET A 45 5.02 -11.74 1.75
C MET A 45 5.89 -11.39 0.54
N ALA A 46 6.81 -12.29 0.17
CA ALA A 46 7.71 -12.11 -0.95
C ALA A 46 6.95 -11.98 -2.28
N HIS A 47 5.90 -12.77 -2.49
CA HIS A 47 5.07 -12.65 -3.69
C HIS A 47 4.22 -11.37 -3.69
N ALA A 48 3.58 -11.06 -2.56
CA ALA A 48 2.72 -9.89 -2.42
C ALA A 48 3.48 -8.57 -2.60
N GLN A 49 4.67 -8.44 -2.00
CA GLN A 49 5.49 -7.24 -2.10
C GLN A 49 5.97 -7.02 -3.55
N ARG A 50 6.49 -8.06 -4.21
CA ARG A 50 7.01 -7.96 -5.59
C ARG A 50 5.90 -7.61 -6.59
N MET A 51 4.74 -8.26 -6.46
CA MET A 51 3.56 -7.93 -7.28
C MET A 51 3.12 -6.49 -7.05
N GLY A 52 2.94 -6.09 -5.78
CA GLY A 52 2.53 -4.72 -5.45
C GLY A 52 3.55 -3.68 -5.90
N GLU A 53 4.84 -4.00 -5.88
CA GLU A 53 5.90 -3.08 -6.33
C GLU A 53 5.80 -2.85 -7.83
N TYR A 54 5.65 -3.95 -8.60
CA TYR A 54 5.45 -3.85 -10.03
C TYR A 54 4.23 -3.00 -10.36
N LEU A 55 3.08 -3.31 -9.76
CA LEU A 55 1.83 -2.60 -10.03
C LEU A 55 1.90 -1.11 -9.69
N ARG A 56 2.57 -0.75 -8.58
CA ARG A 56 2.62 0.63 -8.08
C ARG A 56 3.67 1.49 -8.79
N TYR A 57 4.84 0.94 -9.10
CA TYR A 57 6.00 1.74 -9.54
C TYR A 57 6.45 1.46 -10.97
N ARG A 58 6.11 0.30 -11.53
CA ARG A 58 6.62 -0.17 -12.83
C ARG A 58 5.53 -0.48 -13.86
N SER A 59 4.26 -0.32 -13.50
CA SER A 59 3.15 -0.58 -14.41
C SER A 59 3.07 0.48 -15.51
N ALA A 60 2.56 0.08 -16.67
CA ALA A 60 2.38 0.98 -17.83
C ALA A 60 1.35 2.10 -17.59
N LEU A 61 0.53 1.99 -16.54
CA LEU A 61 -0.46 3.02 -16.18
C LEU A 61 0.21 4.29 -15.63
N GLY A 62 1.43 4.18 -15.11
CA GLY A 62 2.09 5.26 -14.38
C GLY A 62 1.41 5.57 -13.05
N GLN A 63 2.08 6.37 -12.21
CA GLN A 63 1.61 6.64 -10.85
C GLN A 63 0.29 7.39 -10.81
N ARG A 64 0.07 8.38 -11.68
CA ARG A 64 -1.18 9.16 -11.66
C ARG A 64 -2.43 8.29 -11.85
N LEU A 65 -2.44 7.39 -12.83
CA LEU A 65 -3.61 6.51 -13.06
C LEU A 65 -3.69 5.38 -12.02
N SER A 66 -2.54 4.88 -11.55
CA SER A 66 -2.51 3.89 -10.47
C SER A 66 -3.13 4.45 -9.18
N GLU A 67 -2.78 5.69 -8.80
CA GLU A 67 -3.36 6.36 -7.64
C GLU A 67 -4.87 6.62 -7.82
N LEU A 68 -5.33 6.95 -9.03
CA LEU A 68 -6.77 7.05 -9.31
C LEU A 68 -7.49 5.72 -9.08
N ALA A 69 -6.94 4.62 -9.60
CA ALA A 69 -7.49 3.28 -9.42
C ALA A 69 -7.52 2.87 -7.94
N ILE A 70 -6.47 3.22 -7.18
CA ILE A 70 -6.42 2.99 -5.74
C ILE A 70 -7.52 3.77 -5.01
N LEU A 71 -7.73 5.06 -5.31
CA LEU A 71 -8.78 5.84 -4.66
C LEU A 71 -10.18 5.30 -4.94
N LEU A 72 -10.46 4.92 -6.19
CA LEU A 72 -11.74 4.30 -6.56
C LEU A 72 -11.95 2.99 -5.78
N THR A 73 -10.92 2.17 -5.69
CA THR A 73 -10.95 0.89 -4.94
C THR A 73 -11.13 1.11 -3.44
N ALA A 74 -10.36 2.03 -2.85
CA ALA A 74 -10.43 2.38 -1.44
C ALA A 74 -11.83 2.88 -1.07
N ARG A 75 -12.42 3.76 -1.89
CA ARG A 75 -13.79 4.25 -1.65
C ARG A 75 -14.84 3.17 -1.84
N HIS A 76 -14.69 2.31 -2.84
CA HIS A 76 -15.61 1.21 -3.12
C HIS A 76 -15.75 0.31 -1.89
N TRP A 77 -14.61 -0.10 -1.32
CA TRP A 77 -14.53 -0.94 -0.12
C TRP A 77 -14.59 -0.18 1.21
N SER A 78 -14.77 1.15 1.18
CA SER A 78 -14.72 2.03 2.36
C SER A 78 -13.49 1.80 3.24
N GLN A 79 -12.31 1.75 2.63
CA GLN A 79 -11.01 1.53 3.28
C GLN A 79 -10.38 2.86 3.74
N PRO A 80 -10.44 3.21 5.04
CA PRO A 80 -9.96 4.51 5.52
C PRO A 80 -8.43 4.62 5.51
N VAL A 81 -7.71 3.52 5.73
CA VAL A 81 -6.24 3.49 5.73
C VAL A 81 -5.70 3.79 4.33
N GLU A 82 -6.19 3.05 3.33
CA GLU A 82 -5.84 3.27 1.92
C GLU A 82 -6.18 4.70 1.49
N TRP A 83 -7.36 5.20 1.87
CA TRP A 83 -7.76 6.57 1.54
C TRP A 83 -6.81 7.62 2.14
N ALA A 84 -6.46 7.49 3.42
CA ALA A 84 -5.59 8.44 4.11
C ALA A 84 -4.18 8.48 3.50
N ILE A 85 -3.64 7.34 3.08
CA ILE A 85 -2.32 7.23 2.45
C ILE A 85 -2.36 7.76 1.02
N HIS A 86 -3.34 7.37 0.23
CA HIS A 86 -3.32 7.57 -1.22
C HIS A 86 -3.96 8.88 -1.68
N ALA A 87 -4.88 9.49 -0.93
CA ALA A 87 -5.49 10.77 -1.33
C ALA A 87 -4.49 11.95 -1.40
N PRO A 88 -3.49 12.07 -0.50
CA PRO A 88 -2.38 13.00 -0.68
C PRO A 88 -1.52 12.70 -1.92
N ILE A 89 -1.16 11.43 -2.13
CA ILE A 89 -0.30 11.02 -3.25
C ILE A 89 -0.98 11.27 -4.59
N ALA A 90 -2.26 10.91 -4.72
CA ALA A 90 -3.11 11.22 -5.86
C ALA A 90 -3.05 12.71 -6.26
N ARG A 91 -3.17 13.61 -5.28
CA ARG A 91 -3.11 15.06 -5.51
C ARG A 91 -1.72 15.49 -5.97
N GLU A 92 -0.67 14.97 -5.33
CA GLU A 92 0.73 15.22 -5.73
C GLU A 92 1.00 14.77 -7.17
N LYS A 93 0.43 13.64 -7.60
CA LYS A 93 0.54 13.12 -8.97
C LYS A 93 -0.44 13.77 -9.97
N GLY A 94 -1.12 14.85 -9.57
CA GLY A 94 -1.92 15.67 -10.48
C GLY A 94 -3.37 15.22 -10.67
N ILE A 95 -3.95 14.52 -9.70
CA ILE A 95 -5.41 14.36 -9.63
C ILE A 95 -6.01 15.60 -8.94
N PRO A 96 -6.96 16.32 -9.57
CA PRO A 96 -7.55 17.52 -8.98
C PRO A 96 -8.19 17.24 -7.62
N ALA A 97 -8.02 18.15 -6.66
CA ALA A 97 -8.60 18.02 -5.31
C ALA A 97 -10.13 17.82 -5.35
N GLN A 98 -10.81 18.52 -6.27
CA GLN A 98 -12.25 18.37 -6.49
C GLN A 98 -12.65 16.95 -6.94
N ALA A 99 -11.81 16.29 -7.74
CA ALA A 99 -12.07 14.92 -8.20
C ALA A 99 -11.84 13.93 -7.06
N VAL A 100 -10.78 14.10 -6.27
CA VAL A 100 -10.55 13.30 -5.05
C VAL A 100 -11.73 13.44 -4.08
N GLN A 101 -12.25 14.66 -3.89
CA GLN A 101 -13.43 14.90 -3.06
C GLN A 101 -14.70 14.25 -3.64
N ALA A 102 -14.94 14.39 -4.95
CA ALA A 102 -16.08 13.75 -5.61
C ALA A 102 -16.07 12.23 -5.43
N ILE A 103 -14.91 11.59 -5.57
CA ILE A 103 -14.73 10.17 -5.28
C ILE A 103 -15.08 9.88 -3.82
N ASN A 104 -14.54 10.66 -2.86
CA ASN A 104 -14.82 10.43 -1.44
C ASN A 104 -16.32 10.46 -1.10
N GLU A 105 -17.04 11.38 -1.73
CA GLU A 105 -18.47 11.63 -1.56
C GLU A 105 -19.33 10.72 -2.44
N ARG A 106 -18.71 9.85 -3.26
CA ARG A 106 -19.39 8.99 -4.26
C ARG A 106 -20.27 9.78 -5.24
N ARG A 107 -19.87 11.00 -5.57
CA ARG A 107 -20.50 11.82 -6.61
C ARG A 107 -19.88 11.51 -7.96
N GLN A 108 -20.69 11.60 -9.01
CA GLN A 108 -20.13 11.65 -10.36
C GLN A 108 -19.34 12.97 -10.49
N PRO A 109 -18.08 12.91 -11.00
CA PRO A 109 -17.25 14.09 -11.15
C PRO A 109 -17.80 15.07 -12.19
#